data_AF-A0A4T2BLX7-F1
#
_entry.id   AF-A0A4T2BLX7-F1
#
_cell.length_a   1.000
_cell.length_b   1.000
_cell.length_c   1.000
_cell.angle_alpha   90.00
_cell.angle_beta   90.00
_cell.angle_gamma   90.00
#
_symmetry.space_group_name_H-M   'P 1'
#
loop_
_entity.id
_entity.type
_entity.pdbx_description
1 polymer ?
#
loop_
_entity_poly.entity_id
_entity_poly.type
_entity_poly.pdbx_seq_one_letter_code
_entity_poly.pdbx_strand_id
1 'polypeptide(L)'
;MKTITNVHPNEPARPRTEQQPMTNTTTAWHTPREAPSAAPEGDTATFGAAEVAYAVSLTDGVQRQQAVAFLQIDEAFLTDQIAALGASSLLARGELSIEGDVLIASGAVRLLTAVLQTAVRWTEIALVNDDGTEAALYLQSPALSVFLQPAAMSTWVMVVKDPAAADSAVLAQLIESNRARRPLGTAYLGTETAGSAKNHLFVRAAEGRPAEPQAWQVADVPSNTDPNSFIGDAGDDVGTAELVGRLAEFVRLPGA
;
A
#
# COMPACT_ATOMS: atom_id res chain seq x y z
N MET A 1 92.17 -4.04 23.00
CA MET A 1 92.82 -5.05 23.86
C MET A 1 91.91 -5.33 25.05
N LYS A 2 91.67 -6.62 25.36
CA LYS A 2 90.88 -7.22 26.46
C LYS A 2 89.35 -7.36 26.33
N THR A 3 89.00 -8.61 26.02
CA THR A 3 87.79 -9.41 26.31
C THR A 3 87.42 -9.43 27.80
N ILE A 4 86.11 -9.38 28.12
CA ILE A 4 85.41 -10.08 29.24
C ILE A 4 83.92 -10.18 28.82
N THR A 5 83.42 -11.34 28.39
CA THR A 5 82.71 -12.43 29.12
C THR A 5 81.23 -12.16 29.42
N ASN A 6 80.38 -12.97 28.77
CA ASN A 6 78.94 -13.16 28.95
C ASN A 6 78.52 -13.53 30.37
N VAL A 7 77.35 -13.07 30.83
CA VAL A 7 76.35 -13.90 31.53
C VAL A 7 74.93 -13.37 31.22
N HIS A 8 74.11 -14.24 30.62
CA HIS A 8 72.65 -14.08 30.46
C HIS A 8 71.91 -14.23 31.81
N PRO A 9 70.77 -13.54 31.96
CA PRO A 9 69.62 -14.12 32.64
C PRO A 9 68.48 -14.40 31.64
N ASN A 10 68.20 -15.70 31.56
CA ASN A 10 67.02 -16.41 31.09
C ASN A 10 65.70 -15.60 31.13
N GLU A 11 65.15 -15.23 29.96
CA GLU A 11 63.77 -14.76 29.81
C GLU A 11 62.93 -15.89 29.17
N PRO A 12 61.78 -16.27 29.74
CA PRO A 12 61.01 -17.43 29.30
C PRO A 12 60.41 -17.24 27.89
N ALA A 13 60.48 -18.33 27.11
CA ALA A 13 59.98 -18.44 25.76
C ALA A 13 58.51 -18.00 25.65
N ARG A 14 58.27 -16.95 24.86
CA ARG A 14 56.92 -16.62 24.37
C ARG A 14 56.50 -17.67 23.33
N PRO A 15 55.26 -18.18 23.36
CA PRO A 15 54.79 -19.14 22.38
C PRO A 15 54.83 -18.52 20.97
N ARG A 16 55.33 -19.31 20.01
CA ARG A 16 55.33 -18.99 18.57
C ARG A 16 53.90 -18.66 18.14
N THR A 17 53.71 -17.44 17.66
CA THR A 17 52.56 -17.06 16.84
C THR A 17 52.58 -17.94 15.60
N GLU A 18 51.65 -18.89 15.52
CA GLU A 18 51.32 -19.58 14.28
C GLU A 18 50.98 -18.53 13.22
N GLN A 19 51.65 -18.62 12.08
CA GLN A 19 51.34 -17.83 10.90
C GLN A 19 49.91 -18.14 10.47
N GLN A 20 48.99 -17.23 10.76
CA GLN A 20 47.67 -17.24 10.15
C GLN A 20 47.82 -16.95 8.65
N PRO A 21 47.28 -17.79 7.76
CA PRO A 21 47.24 -17.50 6.34
C PRO A 21 46.38 -16.26 6.09
N MET A 22 46.84 -15.39 5.19
CA MET A 22 46.11 -14.19 4.74
C MET A 22 44.73 -14.59 4.21
N THR A 23 43.70 -14.38 5.02
CA THR A 23 42.32 -14.45 4.57
C THR A 23 41.97 -13.13 3.90
N ASN A 24 41.75 -13.21 2.58
CA ASN A 24 41.24 -12.14 1.75
C ASN A 24 40.09 -11.39 2.44
N THR A 25 40.25 -10.08 2.56
CA THR A 25 39.18 -9.17 2.95
C THR A 25 38.15 -9.09 1.83
N THR A 26 37.19 -10.01 1.83
CA THR A 26 35.96 -9.88 1.06
C THR A 26 35.00 -9.00 1.84
N THR A 27 34.75 -7.82 1.30
CA THR A 27 33.67 -6.90 1.64
C THR A 27 32.38 -7.68 1.91
N ALA A 28 31.93 -7.69 3.17
CA ALA A 28 30.62 -8.20 3.55
C ALA A 28 29.57 -7.21 3.03
N TRP A 29 29.18 -7.40 1.77
CA TRP A 29 27.99 -6.79 1.19
C TRP A 29 26.77 -7.39 1.90
N HIS A 30 25.98 -6.52 2.52
CA HIS A 30 24.58 -6.68 2.89
C HIS A 30 24.09 -8.11 3.10
N THR A 31 23.92 -8.51 4.36
CA THR A 31 22.89 -9.48 4.72
C THR A 31 21.58 -8.97 4.13
N PRO A 32 20.88 -9.72 3.25
CA PRO A 32 19.56 -9.32 2.79
C PRO A 32 18.69 -9.15 4.04
N ARG A 33 18.11 -7.96 4.21
CA ARG A 33 17.02 -7.75 5.15
C ARG A 33 15.95 -8.76 4.74
N GLU A 34 15.71 -9.75 5.59
CA GLU A 34 14.66 -10.73 5.42
C GLU A 34 13.36 -9.96 5.13
N ALA A 35 12.84 -10.14 3.91
CA ALA A 35 11.59 -9.53 3.51
C ALA A 35 10.52 -9.99 4.52
N PRO A 36 9.61 -9.10 4.98
CA PRO A 36 8.54 -9.54 5.85
C PRO A 36 7.82 -10.72 5.18
N SER A 37 7.82 -11.85 5.90
CA SER A 37 7.22 -13.11 5.50
C SER A 37 5.85 -12.88 4.88
N ALA A 38 5.68 -13.33 3.63
CA ALA A 38 4.41 -13.35 2.95
C ALA A 38 3.35 -13.96 3.88
N ALA A 39 2.30 -13.19 4.15
CA ALA A 39 1.06 -13.71 4.69
C ALA A 39 0.49 -14.78 3.72
N PRO A 40 -0.36 -15.70 4.17
CA PRO A 40 -0.79 -16.84 3.37
C PRO A 40 -1.45 -16.35 2.07
N GLU A 41 -1.10 -16.99 0.95
CA GLU A 41 -1.56 -16.68 -0.42
C GLU A 41 -3.10 -16.64 -0.50
N GLY A 42 -3.66 -15.46 -0.26
CA GLY A 42 -4.90 -15.02 -0.88
C GLY A 42 -4.55 -14.30 -2.18
N ASP A 43 -5.36 -14.46 -3.22
CA ASP A 43 -5.16 -13.95 -4.59
C ASP A 43 -4.77 -12.46 -4.62
N THR A 44 -3.47 -12.19 -4.50
CA THR A 44 -2.89 -10.86 -4.65
C THR A 44 -2.20 -10.79 -6.00
N ALA A 45 -2.56 -9.79 -6.79
CA ALA A 45 -1.97 -9.59 -8.12
C ALA A 45 -1.07 -8.36 -8.11
N THR A 46 0.16 -8.49 -8.60
CA THR A 46 1.07 -7.35 -8.71
C THR A 46 1.16 -6.89 -10.16
N PHE A 47 1.05 -5.58 -10.35
CA PHE A 47 1.15 -4.91 -11.65
C PHE A 47 2.27 -3.89 -11.66
N GLY A 48 3.12 -3.95 -12.69
CA GLY A 48 4.11 -2.90 -12.94
C GLY A 48 3.47 -1.67 -13.61
N ALA A 49 4.18 -0.53 -13.58
CA ALA A 49 3.70 0.72 -14.17
C ALA A 49 3.23 0.58 -15.62
N ALA A 50 3.95 -0.17 -16.47
CA ALA A 50 3.54 -0.38 -17.86
C ALA A 50 2.23 -1.21 -17.97
N GLU A 51 2.03 -2.20 -17.10
CA GLU A 51 0.82 -3.01 -17.06
C GLU A 51 -0.39 -2.19 -16.56
N VAL A 52 -0.17 -1.31 -15.59
CA VAL A 52 -1.17 -0.32 -15.16
C VAL A 52 -1.45 0.68 -16.28
N ALA A 53 -0.43 1.18 -16.98
CA ALA A 53 -0.60 2.08 -18.13
C ALA A 53 -1.41 1.42 -19.25
N TYR A 54 -1.20 0.12 -19.51
CA TYR A 54 -2.04 -0.66 -20.40
C TYR A 54 -3.50 -0.68 -19.92
N ALA A 55 -3.77 -1.03 -18.65
CA ALA A 55 -5.13 -1.04 -18.13
C ALA A 55 -5.82 0.34 -18.21
N VAL A 56 -5.10 1.42 -17.88
CA VAL A 56 -5.58 2.81 -18.00
C VAL A 56 -5.80 3.21 -19.47
N SER A 57 -5.01 2.71 -20.42
CA SER A 57 -5.20 2.95 -21.85
C SER A 57 -6.54 2.43 -22.39
N LEU A 58 -7.13 1.45 -21.71
CA LEU A 58 -8.45 0.90 -22.03
C LEU A 58 -9.60 1.69 -21.38
N THR A 59 -9.30 2.75 -20.64
CA THR A 59 -10.28 3.66 -20.04
C THR A 59 -10.30 4.99 -20.79
N ASP A 60 -11.48 5.62 -20.84
CA ASP A 60 -11.71 6.92 -21.44
C ASP A 60 -12.49 7.86 -20.50
N GLY A 61 -12.70 9.10 -20.95
CA GLY A 61 -13.54 10.07 -20.25
C GLY A 61 -13.16 10.35 -18.80
N VAL A 62 -14.18 10.38 -17.93
CA VAL A 62 -14.04 10.71 -16.50
C VAL A 62 -13.28 9.61 -15.76
N GLN A 63 -13.49 8.35 -16.12
CA GLN A 63 -12.82 7.21 -15.50
C GLN A 63 -11.32 7.27 -15.71
N ARG A 64 -10.89 7.61 -16.93
CA ARG A 64 -9.46 7.84 -17.22
C ARG A 64 -8.90 8.97 -16.36
N GLN A 65 -9.58 10.11 -16.30
CA GLN A 65 -9.13 11.26 -15.50
C GLN A 65 -8.97 10.90 -14.02
N GLN A 66 -9.94 10.16 -13.45
CA GLN A 66 -9.86 9.69 -12.07
C GLN A 66 -8.74 8.67 -11.86
N ALA A 67 -8.57 7.72 -12.79
CA ALA A 67 -7.49 6.74 -12.72
C ALA A 67 -6.12 7.42 -12.70
N VAL A 68 -5.88 8.39 -13.60
CA VAL A 68 -4.64 9.17 -13.64
C VAL A 68 -4.41 9.93 -12.33
N ALA A 69 -5.44 10.63 -11.84
CA ALA A 69 -5.34 11.43 -10.62
C ALA A 69 -5.06 10.58 -9.37
N PHE A 70 -5.82 9.51 -9.15
CA PHE A 70 -5.67 8.67 -7.95
C PHE A 70 -4.45 7.77 -7.99
N LEU A 71 -4.11 7.19 -9.14
CA LEU A 71 -2.89 6.39 -9.27
C LEU A 71 -1.63 7.25 -9.30
N GLN A 72 -1.77 8.58 -9.34
CA GLN A 72 -0.68 9.55 -9.41
C GLN A 72 0.29 9.24 -10.56
N ILE A 73 -0.27 8.83 -11.70
CA ILE A 73 0.51 8.51 -12.90
C ILE A 73 0.77 9.80 -13.66
N ASP A 74 2.03 10.05 -14.00
CA ASP A 74 2.38 11.13 -14.93
C ASP A 74 1.77 10.81 -16.30
N GLU A 75 0.97 11.73 -16.86
CA GLU A 75 0.36 11.54 -18.19
C GLU A 75 1.39 11.30 -19.28
N ALA A 76 2.62 11.82 -19.13
CA ALA A 76 3.73 11.55 -20.05
C ALA A 76 4.11 10.06 -20.10
N PHE A 77 3.73 9.27 -19.09
CA PHE A 77 3.93 7.82 -19.02
C PHE A 77 2.82 7.03 -19.73
N LEU A 78 1.70 7.66 -20.09
CA LEU A 78 0.54 6.99 -20.69
C LEU A 78 0.60 7.03 -22.22
N THR A 79 1.71 6.56 -22.78
CA THR A 79 1.90 6.47 -24.24
C THR A 79 1.56 5.09 -24.79
N ASP A 80 1.23 5.02 -26.08
CA ASP A 80 0.95 3.75 -26.77
C ASP A 80 2.14 2.78 -26.67
N GLN A 81 3.39 3.29 -26.69
CA GLN A 81 4.57 2.44 -26.56
C GLN A 81 4.66 1.80 -25.17
N ILE A 82 4.36 2.56 -24.11
CA ILE A 82 4.39 2.04 -22.74
C ILE A 82 3.22 1.07 -22.51
N ALA A 83 2.03 1.38 -23.02
CA ALA A 83 0.90 0.47 -22.99
C ALA A 83 1.21 -0.84 -23.73
N ALA A 84 1.87 -0.79 -24.89
CA ALA A 84 2.30 -1.98 -25.63
C ALA A 84 3.35 -2.82 -24.86
N LEU A 85 4.27 -2.18 -24.13
CA LEU A 85 5.19 -2.87 -23.22
C LEU A 85 4.42 -3.57 -22.08
N GLY A 86 3.41 -2.91 -21.52
CA GLY A 86 2.51 -3.50 -20.53
C GLY A 86 1.76 -4.73 -21.07
N ALA A 87 1.13 -4.58 -22.24
CA ALA A 87 0.45 -5.69 -22.92
C ALA A 87 1.40 -6.87 -23.17
N SER A 88 2.63 -6.60 -23.60
CA SER A 88 3.66 -7.63 -23.83
C SER A 88 4.03 -8.37 -22.55
N SER A 89 4.18 -7.65 -21.43
CA SER A 89 4.42 -8.24 -20.11
C SER A 89 3.26 -9.15 -19.68
N LEU A 90 2.02 -8.68 -19.86
CA LEU A 90 0.83 -9.43 -19.49
C LEU A 90 0.61 -10.67 -20.35
N LEU A 91 0.91 -10.60 -21.66
CA LEU A 91 0.94 -11.76 -22.56
C LEU A 91 1.95 -12.80 -22.08
N ALA A 92 3.17 -12.37 -21.71
CA ALA A 92 4.21 -13.27 -21.21
C ALA A 92 3.81 -13.98 -19.90
N ARG A 93 2.95 -13.35 -19.09
CA ARG A 93 2.39 -13.90 -17.85
C ARG A 93 1.12 -14.74 -18.05
N GLY A 94 0.57 -14.78 -19.27
CA GLY A 94 -0.69 -15.46 -19.57
C GLY A 94 -1.93 -14.73 -19.03
N GLU A 95 -1.80 -13.47 -18.62
CA GLU A 95 -2.91 -12.61 -18.19
C GLU A 95 -3.66 -12.00 -19.39
N LEU A 96 -3.00 -11.93 -20.54
CA LEU A 96 -3.61 -11.65 -21.85
C LEU A 96 -3.42 -12.85 -22.79
N SER A 97 -4.35 -13.02 -23.73
CA SER A 97 -4.22 -13.88 -24.90
C SER A 97 -4.55 -13.10 -26.18
N ILE A 98 -4.12 -13.62 -27.33
CA ILE A 98 -4.46 -13.07 -28.64
C ILE A 98 -5.46 -14.00 -29.31
N GLU A 99 -6.62 -13.46 -29.68
CA GLU A 99 -7.63 -14.15 -30.47
C GLU A 99 -7.92 -13.34 -31.74
N GLY A 100 -7.32 -13.78 -32.86
CA GLY A 100 -7.31 -12.98 -34.09
C GLY A 100 -6.51 -11.70 -33.89
N ASP A 101 -7.16 -10.55 -34.10
CA ASP A 101 -6.56 -9.22 -33.92
C ASP A 101 -6.97 -8.56 -32.58
N VAL A 102 -7.51 -9.33 -31.63
CA VAL A 102 -8.02 -8.82 -30.35
C VAL A 102 -7.22 -9.40 -29.19
N LEU A 103 -6.87 -8.54 -28.23
CA LEU A 103 -6.33 -8.95 -26.94
C LEU A 103 -7.48 -9.28 -25.98
N ILE A 104 -7.46 -10.49 -25.43
CA ILE A 104 -8.44 -10.97 -24.47
C ILE A 104 -7.81 -11.00 -23.09
N ALA A 105 -8.35 -10.20 -22.17
CA ALA A 105 -7.92 -10.18 -20.78
C ALA A 105 -8.53 -11.31 -19.97
N SER A 106 -7.69 -11.96 -19.16
CA SER A 106 -8.09 -12.99 -18.20
C SER A 106 -7.55 -12.64 -16.81
N GLY A 107 -7.74 -13.53 -15.84
CA GLY A 107 -7.11 -13.41 -14.52
C GLY A 107 -7.37 -12.07 -13.82
N ALA A 108 -6.33 -11.55 -13.18
CA ALA A 108 -6.36 -10.33 -12.41
C ALA A 108 -6.36 -9.09 -13.29
N VAL A 109 -5.69 -9.09 -14.44
CA VAL A 109 -5.68 -7.90 -15.31
C VAL A 109 -7.08 -7.58 -15.83
N ARG A 110 -7.90 -8.60 -16.10
CA ARG A 110 -9.31 -8.42 -16.44
C ARG A 110 -10.07 -7.66 -15.35
N LEU A 111 -9.81 -7.98 -14.08
CA LEU A 111 -10.46 -7.34 -12.94
C LEU A 111 -9.96 -5.89 -12.76
N LEU A 112 -8.66 -5.66 -12.91
CA LEU A 112 -8.08 -4.31 -12.88
C LEU A 112 -8.70 -3.43 -13.97
N THR A 113 -8.72 -3.90 -15.21
CA THR A 113 -9.33 -3.15 -16.32
C THR A 113 -10.82 -2.90 -16.06
N ALA A 114 -11.56 -3.93 -15.63
CA ALA A 114 -12.99 -3.81 -15.37
C ALA A 114 -13.30 -2.79 -14.26
N VAL A 115 -12.55 -2.79 -13.15
CA VAL A 115 -12.79 -1.83 -12.07
C VAL A 115 -12.38 -0.42 -12.48
N LEU A 116 -11.27 -0.22 -13.20
CA LEU A 116 -10.88 1.12 -13.68
C LEU A 116 -11.91 1.71 -14.65
N GLN A 117 -12.54 0.86 -15.48
CA GLN A 117 -13.60 1.29 -16.41
C GLN A 117 -14.94 1.56 -15.74
N THR A 118 -15.22 0.98 -14.57
CA THR A 118 -16.57 0.98 -13.98
C THR A 118 -16.63 1.56 -12.57
N ALA A 119 -15.50 1.93 -11.98
CA ALA A 119 -15.44 2.51 -10.65
C ALA A 119 -16.30 3.78 -10.60
N VAL A 120 -17.18 3.83 -9.60
CA VAL A 120 -18.06 4.96 -9.31
C VAL A 120 -17.53 5.76 -8.13
N ARG A 121 -16.82 5.09 -7.22
CA ARG A 121 -16.22 5.70 -6.02
C ARG A 121 -14.75 5.33 -5.91
N TRP A 122 -13.95 6.35 -5.61
CA TRP A 122 -12.52 6.25 -5.39
C TRP A 122 -12.21 6.76 -3.99
N THR A 123 -11.59 5.92 -3.18
CA THR A 123 -11.23 6.26 -1.80
C THR A 123 -9.73 6.11 -1.63
N GLU A 124 -9.02 7.21 -1.43
CA GLU A 124 -7.64 7.14 -0.97
C GLU A 124 -7.62 6.83 0.53
N ILE A 125 -6.65 6.03 0.93
CA ILE A 125 -6.46 5.60 2.30
C ILE A 125 -5.01 5.86 2.66
N ALA A 126 -4.79 6.52 3.79
CA ALA A 126 -3.47 6.68 4.37
C ALA A 126 -3.50 6.22 5.83
N LEU A 127 -2.68 5.25 6.16
CA LEU A 127 -2.42 4.83 7.54
C LEU A 127 -1.16 5.55 8.00
N VAL A 128 -1.34 6.63 8.74
CA VAL A 128 -0.26 7.50 9.23
C VAL A 128 0.22 6.96 10.57
N ASN A 129 1.48 6.51 10.59
CA ASN A 129 2.13 5.90 11.73
C ASN A 129 3.43 6.65 12.07
N ASP A 130 4.09 6.23 13.14
CA ASP A 130 5.32 6.84 13.65
C ASP A 130 6.53 6.67 12.72
N ASP A 131 6.55 5.60 11.94
CA ASP A 131 7.63 5.26 11.00
C ASP A 131 7.33 5.57 9.54
N GLY A 132 6.16 6.15 9.25
CA GLY A 132 5.76 6.56 7.91
C GLY A 132 4.28 6.39 7.64
N THR A 133 3.92 6.45 6.36
CA THR A 133 2.55 6.34 5.89
C THR A 133 2.41 5.14 4.97
N GLU A 134 1.49 4.22 5.27
CA GLU A 134 1.06 3.19 4.32
C GLU A 134 -0.12 3.73 3.51
N ALA A 135 0.01 3.74 2.19
CA ALA A 135 -1.04 4.23 1.29
C ALA A 135 -1.78 3.06 0.61
N ALA A 136 -3.05 3.27 0.33
CA ALA A 136 -3.85 2.39 -0.51
C ALA A 136 -4.93 3.19 -1.25
N LEU A 137 -5.40 2.68 -2.37
CA LEU A 137 -6.60 3.14 -3.04
C LEU A 137 -7.66 2.05 -2.94
N TYR A 138 -8.88 2.43 -2.63
CA TYR A 138 -10.03 1.55 -2.63
C TYR A 138 -11.00 1.99 -3.72
N LEU A 139 -11.17 1.15 -4.74
CA LEU A 139 -12.00 1.43 -5.91
C LEU A 139 -13.27 0.60 -5.78
N GLN A 140 -14.42 1.23 -5.98
CA GLN A 140 -15.72 0.56 -5.90
C GLN A 140 -16.52 0.79 -7.17
N SER A 141 -16.97 -0.32 -7.76
CA SER A 141 -18.04 -0.38 -8.76
C SER A 141 -19.20 -1.22 -8.23
N PRO A 142 -20.39 -1.19 -8.85
CA PRO A 142 -21.53 -2.00 -8.41
C PRO A 142 -21.26 -3.51 -8.36
N ALA A 143 -20.31 -4.00 -9.16
CA ALA A 143 -20.03 -5.43 -9.31
C ALA A 143 -18.69 -5.86 -8.69
N LEU A 144 -17.78 -4.93 -8.40
CA LEU A 144 -16.41 -5.23 -8.02
C LEU A 144 -15.86 -4.13 -7.11
N SER A 145 -15.11 -4.52 -6.08
CA SER A 145 -14.32 -3.57 -5.30
C SER A 145 -12.92 -4.13 -5.04
N VAL A 146 -11.91 -3.28 -5.17
CA VAL A 146 -10.51 -3.69 -5.04
C VAL A 146 -9.72 -2.68 -4.22
N PHE A 147 -8.72 -3.18 -3.50
CA PHE A 147 -7.62 -2.37 -2.99
C PHE A 147 -6.47 -2.37 -4.00
N LEU A 148 -5.85 -1.22 -4.20
CA LEU A 148 -4.60 -1.04 -4.91
C LEU A 148 -3.60 -0.39 -3.96
N GLN A 149 -2.55 -1.12 -3.58
CA GLN A 149 -1.50 -0.63 -2.71
C GLN A 149 -0.27 -0.30 -3.56
N PRO A 150 0.17 0.97 -3.63
CA PRO A 150 1.43 1.29 -4.27
C PRO A 150 2.57 0.61 -3.51
N ALA A 151 3.52 0.06 -4.26
CA ALA A 151 4.72 -0.56 -3.75
C ALA A 151 5.96 0.02 -4.47
N ALA A 152 7.14 -0.47 -4.08
CA ALA A 152 8.39 0.00 -4.67
C ALA A 152 8.42 -0.17 -6.20
N MET A 153 9.26 0.64 -6.86
CA MET A 153 9.49 0.57 -8.30
C MET A 153 8.24 0.80 -9.16
N SER A 154 7.31 1.63 -8.71
CA SER A 154 6.07 1.94 -9.43
C SER A 154 5.28 0.67 -9.76
N THR A 155 5.07 -0.15 -8.74
CA THR A 155 4.21 -1.32 -8.82
C THR A 155 2.98 -1.10 -7.94
N TRP A 156 1.89 -1.81 -8.28
CA TRP A 156 0.66 -1.83 -7.49
C TRP A 156 0.30 -3.26 -7.16
N VAL A 157 0.07 -3.53 -5.88
CA VAL A 157 -0.49 -4.79 -5.41
C VAL A 157 -2.00 -4.62 -5.34
N MET A 158 -2.72 -5.48 -6.04
CA MET A 158 -4.16 -5.52 -6.08
C MET A 158 -4.70 -6.65 -5.20
N VAL A 159 -5.69 -6.32 -4.38
CA VAL A 159 -6.47 -7.28 -3.59
C VAL A 159 -7.94 -7.10 -3.92
N VAL A 160 -8.60 -8.17 -4.32
CA VAL A 160 -10.03 -8.16 -4.61
C VAL A 160 -10.81 -8.37 -3.33
N LYS A 161 -11.79 -7.51 -3.04
CA LYS A 161 -12.67 -7.70 -1.89
C LYS A 161 -13.57 -8.91 -2.12
N ASP A 162 -13.77 -9.74 -1.10
CA ASP A 162 -14.86 -10.71 -1.07
C ASP A 162 -16.21 -9.99 -1.33
N PRO A 163 -16.97 -10.35 -2.38
CA PRO A 163 -18.24 -9.71 -2.69
C PRO A 163 -19.30 -9.87 -1.58
N ALA A 164 -19.18 -10.89 -0.73
CA ALA A 164 -20.07 -11.08 0.42
C ALA A 164 -19.76 -10.16 1.59
N ALA A 165 -18.55 -9.59 1.65
CA ALA A 165 -18.14 -8.68 2.71
C ALA A 165 -18.66 -7.25 2.43
N ALA A 166 -19.22 -6.62 3.47
CA ALA A 166 -19.57 -5.20 3.41
C ALA A 166 -18.32 -4.32 3.34
N ASP A 167 -18.33 -3.28 2.51
CA ASP A 167 -17.18 -2.37 2.33
C ASP A 167 -16.74 -1.73 3.64
N SER A 168 -17.70 -1.30 4.46
CA SER A 168 -17.44 -0.71 5.77
C SER A 168 -16.78 -1.68 6.74
N ALA A 169 -17.14 -2.96 6.69
CA ALA A 169 -16.53 -3.98 7.54
C ALA A 169 -15.05 -4.20 7.16
N VAL A 170 -14.74 -4.21 5.86
CA VAL A 170 -13.37 -4.37 5.37
C VAL A 170 -12.52 -3.15 5.73
N LEU A 171 -13.04 -1.94 5.60
CA LEU A 171 -12.34 -0.73 6.03
C LEU A 171 -12.16 -0.67 7.56
N ALA A 172 -13.17 -1.06 8.33
CA ALA A 172 -13.05 -1.15 9.79
C ALA A 172 -11.98 -2.18 10.19
N GLN A 173 -11.93 -3.33 9.50
CA GLN A 173 -10.89 -4.33 9.73
C GLN A 173 -9.50 -3.81 9.39
N LEU A 174 -9.35 -3.02 8.31
CA LEU A 174 -8.08 -2.37 7.95
C LEU A 174 -7.62 -1.42 9.06
N ILE A 175 -8.52 -0.55 9.55
CA ILE A 175 -8.24 0.41 10.63
C ILE A 175 -7.87 -0.33 11.92
N GLU A 176 -8.62 -1.35 12.30
CA GLU A 176 -8.36 -2.16 13.49
C GLU A 176 -7.02 -2.90 13.39
N SER A 177 -6.73 -3.48 12.23
CA SER A 177 -5.46 -4.16 11.97
C SER A 177 -4.28 -3.20 12.00
N ASN A 178 -4.46 -1.96 11.53
CA ASN A 178 -3.44 -0.92 11.69
C ASN A 178 -3.21 -0.60 13.17
N ARG A 179 -4.28 -0.33 13.91
CA ARG A 179 -4.19 0.00 15.35
C ARG A 179 -3.51 -1.10 16.15
N ALA A 180 -3.86 -2.36 15.92
CA ALA A 180 -3.26 -3.48 16.63
C ALA A 180 -1.73 -3.54 16.46
N ARG A 181 -1.24 -3.13 15.27
CA ARG A 181 0.20 -3.03 14.96
C ARG A 181 0.81 -1.70 15.41
N ARG A 182 0.02 -0.63 15.37
CA ARG A 182 0.41 0.78 15.57
C ARG A 182 -0.65 1.48 16.44
N PRO A 183 -0.57 1.36 17.78
CA PRO A 183 -1.64 1.84 18.67
C PRO A 183 -1.92 3.34 18.61
N LEU A 184 -0.92 4.14 18.22
CA LEU A 184 -1.02 5.59 18.04
C LEU A 184 -1.28 6.00 16.58
N GLY A 185 -1.43 5.03 15.68
CA GLY A 185 -1.65 5.26 14.27
C GLY A 185 -3.00 5.92 14.01
N THR A 186 -3.05 6.75 12.97
CA THR A 186 -4.28 7.40 12.48
C THR A 186 -4.58 6.91 11.08
N ALA A 187 -5.83 6.55 10.81
CA ALA A 187 -6.32 6.29 9.47
C ALA A 187 -6.97 7.54 8.90
N TYR A 188 -6.58 7.90 7.69
CA TYR A 188 -7.23 8.90 6.86
C TYR A 188 -7.89 8.21 5.67
N LEU A 189 -9.11 8.62 5.36
CA LEU A 189 -9.84 8.21 4.18
C LEU A 189 -10.34 9.46 3.44
N GLY A 190 -10.02 9.56 2.15
CA GLY A 190 -10.51 10.63 1.27
C GLY A 190 -11.30 10.02 0.12
N THR A 191 -12.62 10.22 0.08
CA THR A 191 -13.49 9.58 -0.90
C THR A 191 -14.14 10.59 -1.84
N GLU A 192 -14.25 10.22 -3.12
CA GLU A 192 -15.02 10.97 -4.10
C GLU A 192 -15.75 10.05 -5.07
N THR A 193 -16.78 10.60 -5.70
CA THR A 193 -17.48 10.03 -6.85
C THR A 193 -17.37 10.99 -8.01
N ALA A 194 -17.66 10.52 -9.24
CA ALA A 194 -17.62 11.38 -10.41
C ALA A 194 -18.49 12.64 -10.22
N GLY A 195 -17.85 13.82 -10.25
CA GLY A 195 -18.52 15.11 -10.11
C GLY A 195 -18.89 15.52 -8.68
N SER A 196 -18.53 14.74 -7.66
CA SER A 196 -18.65 15.16 -6.26
C SER A 196 -17.34 15.76 -5.74
N ALA A 197 -17.46 16.68 -4.79
CA ALA A 197 -16.29 17.09 -4.02
C ALA A 197 -15.84 15.97 -3.06
N LYS A 198 -14.56 16.00 -2.67
CA LYS A 198 -13.93 14.95 -1.87
C LYS A 198 -14.25 15.08 -0.39
N ASN A 199 -14.82 14.04 0.20
CA ASN A 199 -15.07 13.99 1.64
C ASN A 199 -13.90 13.33 2.36
N HIS A 200 -13.62 13.78 3.57
CA HIS A 200 -12.49 13.31 4.36
C HIS A 200 -12.97 12.76 5.70
N LEU A 201 -12.40 11.63 6.11
CA LEU A 201 -12.65 10.98 7.37
C LEU A 201 -11.31 10.65 8.04
N PHE A 202 -11.14 11.09 9.28
CA PHE A 202 -10.00 10.72 10.11
C PHE A 202 -10.48 9.83 11.25
N VAL A 203 -9.76 8.74 11.49
CA VAL A 203 -10.07 7.76 12.53
C VAL A 203 -8.80 7.44 13.31
N ARG A 204 -8.85 7.58 14.63
CA ARG A 204 -7.77 7.11 15.52
C ARG A 204 -8.36 6.50 16.79
N ALA A 205 -7.55 5.74 17.52
CA ALA A 205 -7.96 5.24 18.83
C ALA A 205 -8.17 6.42 19.80
N ALA A 206 -9.22 6.36 20.62
CA ALA A 206 -9.41 7.33 21.68
C ALA A 206 -8.31 7.19 22.76
N GLU A 207 -7.77 8.31 23.22
CA GLU A 207 -6.78 8.33 24.29
C GLU A 207 -7.45 8.15 25.66
N GLY A 208 -7.01 7.14 26.41
CA GLY A 208 -7.28 7.05 27.85
C GLY A 208 -8.65 6.48 28.23
N ARG A 209 -8.74 5.14 28.30
CA ARG A 209 -9.31 4.41 29.45
C ARG A 209 -9.11 2.89 29.26
N PRO A 210 -8.48 2.18 30.21
CA PRO A 210 -8.18 0.76 30.08
C PRO A 210 -9.40 -0.18 30.26
N ALA A 211 -10.64 0.34 30.31
CA ALA A 211 -11.79 -0.43 30.81
C ALA A 211 -13.12 -0.31 30.01
N GLU A 212 -13.17 0.47 28.93
CA GLU A 212 -14.39 0.61 28.12
C GLU A 212 -14.27 -0.12 26.77
N PRO A 213 -15.40 -0.59 26.20
CA PRO A 213 -15.40 -1.15 24.85
C PRO A 213 -14.79 -0.14 23.87
N GLN A 214 -14.02 -0.69 22.94
CA GLN A 214 -13.24 -0.01 21.92
C GLN A 214 -13.85 1.32 21.43
N ALA A 215 -13.23 2.42 21.86
CA ALA A 215 -13.62 3.78 21.56
C ALA A 215 -12.68 4.41 20.52
N TRP A 216 -13.29 5.12 19.57
CA TRP A 216 -12.65 5.75 18.43
C TRP A 216 -12.84 7.26 18.50
N GLN A 217 -11.84 8.02 18.09
CA GLN A 217 -12.01 9.42 17.73
C GLN A 217 -12.18 9.49 16.23
N VAL A 218 -13.29 10.09 15.80
CA VAL A 218 -13.68 10.18 14.40
C VAL A 218 -13.93 11.64 14.05
N ALA A 219 -13.30 12.13 12.99
CA ALA A 219 -13.51 13.48 12.49
C ALA A 219 -13.88 13.46 11.01
N ASP A 220 -15.09 13.94 10.71
CA ASP A 220 -15.59 14.18 9.37
C ASP A 220 -15.21 15.61 8.93
N VAL A 221 -14.50 15.77 7.82
CA VAL A 221 -14.16 17.08 7.25
C VAL A 221 -14.81 17.22 5.87
N PRO A 222 -15.89 18.01 5.76
CA PRO A 222 -16.55 18.25 4.48
C PRO A 222 -15.65 19.01 3.51
N SER A 223 -15.82 18.73 2.22
CA SER A 223 -15.04 19.34 1.15
C SER A 223 -15.20 20.87 0.99
N ASN A 224 -16.30 21.44 1.53
CA ASN A 224 -16.67 22.85 1.32
C ASN A 224 -16.24 23.76 2.46
N THR A 225 -15.64 23.21 3.51
CA THR A 225 -15.34 23.98 4.71
C THR A 225 -14.07 24.78 4.46
N ASP A 226 -14.12 26.09 4.74
CA ASP A 226 -12.92 26.94 4.77
C ASP A 226 -11.83 26.20 5.57
N PRO A 227 -10.60 26.07 5.06
CA PRO A 227 -9.53 25.36 5.78
C PRO A 227 -9.25 25.93 7.19
N ASN A 228 -9.72 27.15 7.49
CA ASN A 228 -9.66 27.77 8.81
C ASN A 228 -10.94 27.57 9.66
N SER A 229 -11.98 26.98 9.09
CA SER A 229 -13.26 26.65 9.73
C SER A 229 -13.29 25.15 10.00
N PHE A 230 -12.74 24.71 11.12
CA PHE A 230 -12.96 23.34 11.59
C PHE A 230 -14.40 23.23 12.13
N ILE A 231 -15.36 23.05 11.23
CA ILE A 231 -16.74 22.64 11.54
C ILE A 231 -16.89 21.22 10.99
N GLY A 232 -16.09 20.31 11.53
CA GLY A 232 -16.30 18.87 11.38
C GLY A 232 -17.09 18.35 12.58
N ASP A 233 -17.98 17.40 12.38
CA ASP A 233 -18.64 16.68 13.48
C ASP A 233 -17.62 15.71 14.09
N ALA A 234 -16.82 16.20 15.03
CA ALA A 234 -15.85 15.39 15.76
C ALA A 234 -16.59 14.55 16.81
N GLY A 235 -16.65 13.25 16.59
CA GLY A 235 -17.11 12.29 17.57
C GLY A 235 -15.94 11.84 18.42
N ASP A 236 -15.94 12.24 19.69
CA ASP A 236 -15.09 11.63 20.72
C ASP A 236 -15.78 10.37 21.27
N ASP A 237 -14.99 9.34 21.55
CA ASP A 237 -15.43 8.07 22.15
C ASP A 237 -16.49 7.27 21.35
N VAL A 238 -16.41 7.29 20.01
CA VAL A 238 -17.26 6.53 19.08
C VAL A 238 -17.06 5.03 19.23
N GLY A 239 -18.12 4.26 19.46
CA GLY A 239 -18.02 2.79 19.55
C GLY A 239 -17.80 2.11 18.19
N THR A 240 -17.25 0.90 18.16
CA THR A 240 -16.98 0.16 16.90
C THR A 240 -18.20 0.02 15.98
N ALA A 241 -19.40 -0.24 16.53
CA ALA A 241 -20.61 -0.34 15.72
C ALA A 241 -20.99 0.99 15.04
N GLU A 242 -20.79 2.11 15.74
CA GLU A 242 -21.01 3.44 15.18
C GLU A 242 -19.95 3.78 14.12
N LEU A 243 -18.67 3.45 14.36
CA LEU A 243 -17.61 3.61 13.35
C LEU A 243 -17.96 2.85 12.06
N VAL A 244 -18.40 1.59 12.17
CA VAL A 244 -18.82 0.79 11.00
C VAL A 244 -20.02 1.44 10.29
N GLY A 245 -20.96 2.01 11.04
CA GLY A 245 -22.09 2.77 10.49
C GLY A 245 -21.64 4.00 9.70
N ARG A 246 -20.73 4.81 10.27
CA ARG A 246 -20.14 5.98 9.60
C ARG A 246 -19.38 5.58 8.34
N LEU A 247 -18.55 4.53 8.41
CA LEU A 247 -17.86 3.99 7.24
C LEU A 247 -18.84 3.54 6.15
N ALA A 248 -19.96 2.91 6.52
CA ALA A 248 -20.97 2.45 5.57
C ALA A 248 -21.65 3.61 4.83
N GLU A 249 -21.88 4.73 5.49
CA GLU A 249 -22.34 5.95 4.84
C GLU A 249 -21.24 6.55 3.95
N PHE A 250 -20.02 6.63 4.46
CA PHE A 250 -18.86 7.22 3.78
C PHE A 250 -18.57 6.54 2.44
N VAL A 251 -18.70 5.21 2.36
CA VAL A 251 -18.42 4.43 1.15
C VAL A 251 -19.65 3.95 0.40
N ARG A 252 -20.83 4.49 0.70
CA ARG A 252 -22.07 4.15 0.01
C ARG A 252 -21.96 4.49 -1.48
N LEU A 253 -22.33 3.54 -2.33
CA LEU A 253 -22.44 3.78 -3.77
C LEU A 253 -23.70 4.61 -4.09
N PRO A 254 -23.63 5.57 -5.03
CA PRO A 254 -24.82 6.28 -5.49
C PRO A 254 -25.85 5.31 -6.07
N GLY A 255 -27.12 5.42 -5.63
CA GLY A 255 -28.23 4.62 -6.14
C GLY A 255 -28.31 3.18 -5.61
N ALA A 256 -27.52 2.82 -4.59
CA ALA A 256 -27.63 1.57 -3.84
C ALA A 256 -28.57 1.68 -2.64
#